data_AF-L1JF52-F1
#
_entry.id   AF-L1JF52-F1
#
_cell.length_a   1.000
_cell.length_b   1.000
_cell.length_c   1.000
_cell.angle_alpha   90.00
_cell.angle_beta   90.00
_cell.angle_gamma   90.00
#
_symmetry.space_group_name_H-M   'P 1'
#
loop_
_entity.id
_entity.type
_entity.pdbx_description
1 polymer ?
#
loop_
_entity_poly.entity_id
_entity_poly.type
_entity_poly.pdbx_seq_one_letter_code
_entity_poly.pdbx_strand_id
1 'polypeptide(L)'
;MADTDIVGVLKQAAEEAAVPNDVRQLRACLKCHLVLPARQFDRQGCANCGTRENYADEYCTVNFTGISAITQPQHSWVSRWLDKQDLKPGCYALEVAGDAAADAGGDDED
;
A
#
# COMPACT_ATOMS: atom_id res chain seq x y z
N MET A 1 23.97 -22.46 3.51
CA MET A 1 22.80 -21.59 3.66
C MET A 1 23.33 -20.18 3.46
N ALA A 2 22.83 -19.45 2.46
CA ALA A 2 23.36 -18.13 2.14
C ALA A 2 23.26 -17.23 3.37
N ASP A 3 24.39 -16.62 3.72
CA ASP A 3 24.45 -15.48 4.63
C ASP A 3 23.72 -14.34 3.93
N THR A 4 22.40 -14.28 4.11
CA THR A 4 21.60 -13.18 3.56
C THR A 4 22.01 -11.94 4.34
N ASP A 5 22.78 -11.06 3.72
CA ASP A 5 23.12 -9.75 4.25
C ASP A 5 21.83 -8.98 4.53
N ILE A 6 21.31 -9.13 5.76
CA ILE A 6 20.05 -8.55 6.18
C ILE A 6 20.12 -7.02 6.10
N VAL A 7 21.30 -6.43 6.27
CA VAL A 7 21.52 -5.00 6.12
C VAL A 7 21.38 -4.59 4.66
N GLY A 8 21.98 -5.34 3.75
CA GLY A 8 21.83 -5.14 2.31
C GLY A 8 20.37 -5.22 1.85
N VAL A 9 19.65 -6.26 2.28
CA VAL A 9 18.23 -6.45 1.93
C VAL A 9 17.35 -5.32 2.48
N LEU A 10 17.57 -4.90 3.72
CA LEU A 10 16.78 -3.83 4.33
C LEU A 10 17.07 -2.46 3.69
N LYS A 11 18.31 -2.19 3.28
CA LYS A 11 18.66 -0.96 2.55
C LYS A 11 17.93 -0.87 1.22
N GLN A 12 17.95 -1.95 0.43
CA GLN A 12 17.25 -1.98 -0.84
C GLN A 12 15.74 -1.80 -0.66
N ALA A 13 15.15 -2.49 0.31
CA ALA A 13 13.73 -2.36 0.60
C ALA A 13 13.35 -0.92 0.99
N ALA A 14 14.20 -0.21 1.74
CA ALA A 14 13.95 1.18 2.13
C ALA A 14 14.01 2.16 0.94
N GLU A 15 14.90 1.93 -0.03
CA GLU A 15 15.01 2.78 -1.22
C GLU A 15 13.81 2.64 -2.16
N GLU A 16 13.23 1.44 -2.25
CA GLU A 16 12.07 1.16 -3.11
C GLU A 16 10.72 1.35 -2.39
N ALA A 17 10.72 1.65 -1.08
CA ALA A 17 9.51 1.68 -0.28
C ALA A 17 8.63 2.90 -0.57
N ALA A 18 7.33 2.64 -0.78
CA ALA A 18 6.29 3.66 -0.83
C ALA A 18 5.92 4.11 0.59
N VAL A 19 6.66 5.10 1.11
CA VAL A 19 6.52 5.61 2.48
C VAL A 19 5.88 7.01 2.50
N PRO A 20 4.94 7.29 3.44
CA PRO A 20 4.47 8.64 3.72
C PRO A 20 5.62 9.58 4.09
N ASN A 21 5.76 10.70 3.38
CA ASN A 21 6.72 11.75 3.70
C ASN A 21 6.21 12.73 4.76
N ASP A 22 4.92 12.67 5.07
CA ASP A 22 4.25 13.34 6.18
C ASP A 22 3.01 12.55 6.60
N VAL A 23 2.39 12.94 7.71
CA VAL A 23 1.20 12.27 8.29
C VAL A 23 -0.08 13.08 8.14
N ARG A 24 -0.05 14.19 7.39
CA ARG A 24 -1.21 15.06 7.18
C ARG A 24 -1.92 14.64 5.90
N GLN A 25 -3.25 14.71 5.91
CA GLN A 25 -4.05 14.38 4.73
C GLN A 25 -3.70 13.01 4.12
N LEU A 26 -3.45 12.02 5.00
CA LEU A 26 -3.27 10.64 4.57
C LEU A 26 -4.54 10.14 3.90
N ARG A 27 -4.36 9.40 2.81
CA ARG A 27 -5.41 8.64 2.16
C ARG A 27 -4.95 7.20 1.99
N ALA A 28 -5.89 6.27 1.91
CA ALA A 28 -5.63 4.89 1.56
C ALA A 28 -6.16 4.61 0.14
N CYS A 29 -5.35 3.98 -0.70
CA CYS A 29 -5.79 3.49 -2.02
C CYS A 29 -6.89 2.45 -1.84
N LEU A 30 -8.04 2.65 -2.50
CA LEU A 30 -9.20 1.77 -2.39
C LEU A 30 -8.93 0.35 -2.94
N LYS A 31 -7.93 0.19 -3.81
CA LYS A 31 -7.58 -1.11 -4.43
C LYS A 31 -6.54 -1.90 -3.64
N CYS A 32 -5.41 -1.28 -3.28
CA CYS A 32 -4.28 -1.99 -2.66
C CYS A 32 -4.01 -1.60 -1.21
N HIS A 33 -4.78 -0.66 -0.67
CA HIS A 33 -4.68 -0.13 0.70
C HIS A 33 -3.38 0.62 1.00
N LEU A 34 -2.55 0.93 0.00
CA LEU A 34 -1.37 1.77 0.20
C LEU A 34 -1.78 3.11 0.82
N VAL A 35 -1.06 3.55 1.84
CA VAL A 35 -1.30 4.79 2.57
C VAL A 35 -0.20 5.78 2.24
N LEU A 36 -0.59 6.91 1.66
CA LEU A 36 0.27 8.06 1.39
C LEU A 36 -0.54 9.37 1.59
N PRO A 37 0.12 10.52 1.83
CA PRO A 37 -0.52 11.83 1.73
C PRO A 37 -1.13 12.04 0.34
N ALA A 38 -2.28 12.71 0.28
CA ALA A 38 -2.97 13.04 -0.98
C ALA A 38 -2.01 13.60 -2.05
N ARG A 39 -1.18 14.58 -1.65
CA ARG A 39 -0.16 15.18 -2.52
C ARG A 39 0.86 14.21 -3.11
N GLN A 40 1.16 13.10 -2.43
CA GLN A 40 2.06 12.07 -2.96
C GLN A 40 1.34 11.24 -4.02
N PHE A 41 0.08 10.86 -3.79
CA PHE A 41 -0.73 10.18 -4.81
C PHE A 41 -0.89 11.03 -6.06
N ASP A 42 -1.20 12.32 -5.93
CA ASP A 42 -1.40 13.16 -7.12
C ASP A 42 -0.10 13.39 -7.91
N ARG A 43 1.05 13.40 -7.23
CA ARG A 43 2.35 13.60 -7.88
C ARG A 43 2.94 12.33 -8.50
N GLN A 44 2.75 11.18 -7.85
CA GLN A 44 3.48 9.94 -8.18
C GLN A 44 2.56 8.76 -8.49
N GLY A 45 1.27 8.89 -8.26
CA GLY A 45 0.31 7.79 -8.32
C GLY A 45 0.49 6.81 -7.16
N CYS A 46 -0.19 5.67 -7.28
CA CYS A 46 -0.01 4.54 -6.41
C CYS A 46 1.14 3.65 -6.92
N ALA A 47 2.09 3.31 -6.04
CA ALA A 47 3.23 2.46 -6.40
C ALA A 47 2.85 1.06 -6.90
N ASN A 48 1.65 0.58 -6.53
CA ASN A 48 1.14 -0.73 -6.94
C ASN A 48 0.11 -0.65 -8.08
N CYS A 49 -0.67 0.44 -8.16
CA CYS A 49 -1.81 0.56 -9.09
C CYS A 49 -1.57 1.56 -10.24
N GLY A 50 -0.41 2.21 -10.27
CA GLY A 50 -0.03 3.17 -11.30
C GLY A 50 -0.50 4.60 -11.04
N THR A 51 -0.32 5.44 -12.06
CA THR A 51 -0.62 6.88 -12.05
C THR A 51 -1.89 7.20 -12.84
N ARG A 52 -2.74 8.07 -12.30
CA ARG A 52 -3.92 8.65 -12.98
C ARG A 52 -4.07 10.11 -12.55
N GLU A 53 -4.79 10.92 -13.32
CA GLU A 53 -5.17 12.27 -12.87
C GLU A 53 -6.08 12.19 -11.64
N ASN A 54 -5.95 13.16 -10.73
CA ASN A 54 -6.74 13.26 -9.50
C ASN A 54 -6.79 11.96 -8.69
N TYR A 55 -5.67 11.21 -8.66
CA TYR A 55 -5.62 9.88 -8.07
C TYR A 55 -6.12 9.88 -6.62
N ALA A 56 -5.73 10.87 -5.83
CA ALA A 56 -6.08 10.97 -4.43
C ALA A 56 -7.58 11.13 -4.19
N ASP A 57 -8.30 11.79 -5.10
CA ASP A 57 -9.72 12.09 -4.91
C ASP A 57 -10.63 11.02 -5.51
N GLU A 58 -10.22 10.38 -6.62
CA GLU A 58 -11.03 9.35 -7.30
C GLU A 58 -10.77 7.92 -6.82
N TYR A 59 -9.54 7.62 -6.37
CA TYR A 59 -9.11 6.23 -6.09
C TYR A 59 -8.62 6.01 -4.66
N CYS A 60 -8.76 7.01 -3.79
CA CYS A 60 -8.38 6.91 -2.39
C CYS A 60 -9.50 7.39 -1.45
N THR A 61 -9.46 6.90 -0.21
CA THR A 61 -10.38 7.30 0.86
C THR A 61 -9.63 7.87 2.06
N VAL A 62 -10.28 8.77 2.81
CA VAL A 62 -9.82 9.20 4.15
C VAL A 62 -10.32 8.27 5.25
N ASN A 63 -11.32 7.44 4.95
CA ASN A 63 -11.94 6.55 5.90
C ASN A 63 -11.21 5.21 5.87
N PHE A 64 -10.11 5.11 6.62
CA PHE A 64 -9.35 3.88 6.78
C PHE A 64 -8.93 3.71 8.24
N THR A 65 -8.66 2.46 8.66
CA THR A 65 -8.26 2.13 10.02
C THR A 65 -6.96 1.34 10.03
N GLY A 66 -6.12 1.63 11.04
CA GLY A 66 -4.83 0.97 11.22
C GLY A 66 -3.81 1.28 10.11
N ILE A 67 -2.52 1.14 10.44
CA ILE A 67 -1.44 1.20 9.45
C ILE A 67 -0.45 0.08 9.78
N SER A 68 -0.06 -0.67 8.76
CA SER A 68 0.99 -1.67 8.80
C SER A 68 2.16 -1.24 7.90
N ALA A 69 3.38 -1.27 8.43
CA ALA A 69 4.58 -1.04 7.65
C ALA A 69 5.17 -2.38 7.21
N ILE A 70 5.13 -2.66 5.91
CA ILE A 70 5.62 -3.92 5.32
C ILE A 70 6.91 -3.64 4.57
N THR A 71 8.03 -4.17 5.09
CA THR A 71 9.37 -4.00 4.50
C THR A 71 9.77 -5.17 3.61
N GLN A 72 9.33 -6.39 3.93
CA GLN A 72 9.61 -7.61 3.17
C GLN A 72 8.31 -8.37 2.88
N PRO A 73 7.53 -7.94 1.87
CA PRO A 73 6.20 -8.50 1.55
C PRO A 73 6.19 -10.03 1.38
N GLN A 74 7.20 -10.60 0.73
CA GLN A 74 7.28 -12.03 0.44
C GLN A 74 7.64 -12.89 1.67
N HIS A 75 8.25 -12.29 2.70
CA HIS A 75 8.75 -13.00 3.88
C HIS A 75 7.95 -12.72 5.16
N SER A 76 7.01 -11.78 5.12
CA SER A 76 6.20 -11.39 6.27
C SER A 76 4.93 -12.21 6.40
N TRP A 77 4.71 -12.80 7.58
CA TRP A 77 3.43 -13.43 7.91
C TRP A 77 2.27 -12.41 7.88
N VAL A 78 2.50 -11.19 8.36
CA VAL A 78 1.49 -10.11 8.34
C VAL A 78 1.09 -9.78 6.90
N SER A 79 2.07 -9.72 5.99
CA SER A 79 1.81 -9.48 4.57
C SER A 79 0.97 -10.60 3.94
N ARG A 80 1.23 -11.87 4.29
CA ARG A 80 0.40 -13.00 3.87
C ARG A 80 -1.02 -12.92 4.44
N TRP A 81 -1.15 -12.60 5.72
CA TRP A 81 -2.45 -12.47 6.38
C TRP A 81 -3.31 -11.36 5.77
N LEU A 82 -2.67 -10.26 5.34
CA LEU A 82 -3.35 -9.11 4.75
C LEU A 82 -3.46 -9.17 3.22
N ASP A 83 -3.02 -10.25 2.58
CA ASP A 83 -2.92 -10.39 1.12
C ASP A 83 -2.15 -9.21 0.47
N LYS A 84 -0.88 -9.04 0.87
CA LYS A 84 0.02 -7.96 0.44
C LYS A 84 1.36 -8.48 -0.10
N GLN A 85 1.49 -9.79 -0.31
CA GLN A 85 2.78 -10.44 -0.62
C GLN A 85 3.41 -9.98 -1.94
N ASP A 86 2.56 -9.61 -2.90
CA ASP A 86 2.98 -9.17 -4.24
C ASP A 86 3.04 -7.64 -4.40
N LEU A 87 2.82 -6.90 -3.31
CA LEU A 87 2.89 -5.44 -3.32
C LEU A 87 4.30 -4.94 -3.00
N LYS A 88 4.56 -3.68 -3.33
CA LYS A 88 5.82 -3.00 -2.99
C LYS A 88 5.97 -2.83 -1.47
N PRO A 89 7.20 -2.78 -0.94
CA PRO A 89 7.42 -2.33 0.43
C PRO A 89 6.74 -0.96 0.67
N GLY A 90 6.10 -0.77 1.81
CA GLY A 90 5.34 0.45 2.07
C GLY A 90 4.43 0.40 3.29
N CYS A 91 3.63 1.44 3.46
CA CYS A 91 2.62 1.55 4.53
C CYS A 91 1.23 1.22 3.99
N TYR A 92 0.51 0.30 4.63
CA TYR A 92 -0.79 -0.19 4.18
C TYR A 92 -1.84 -0.09 5.28
N ALA A 93 -3.05 0.34 4.93
CA ALA A 93 -4.20 0.34 5.83
C ALA A 93 -4.65 -1.09 6.12
N LEU A 94 -5.15 -1.34 7.34
CA LEU A 94 -5.74 -2.63 7.70
C LEU A 94 -7.14 -2.76 7.08
N GLU A 95 -7.91 -1.68 7.14
CA GLU A 95 -9.25 -1.60 6.55
C GLU A 95 -9.42 -0.28 5.81
N VAL A 96 -10.21 -0.29 4.73
CA VAL A 96 -10.60 0.90 3.97
C VAL A 96 -12.12 0.90 3.80
N ALA A 97 -12.73 2.08 3.84
CA ALA A 97 -14.15 2.26 3.57
C ALA A 97 -14.34 3.20 2.37
N GLY A 98 -15.05 2.70 1.36
CA GLY A 98 -15.40 3.41 0.14
C GLY A 98 -15.51 2.44 -1.04
N ASP A 99 -16.30 2.81 -2.03
CA ASP A 99 -16.42 2.02 -3.25
C ASP A 99 -15.30 2.42 -4.21
N ALA A 100 -14.39 1.49 -4.49
CA ALA A 100 -13.53 1.63 -5.67
C ALA A 100 -14.45 1.63 -6.89
N ALA A 101 -14.67 2.78 -7.51
CA ALA A 101 -15.35 2.85 -8.79
C ALA A 101 -14.54 2.00 -9.79
N ALA A 102 -15.06 0.81 -10.10
CA ALA A 102 -14.44 -0.28 -10.87
C ALA A 102 -13.36 -1.09 -10.14
N ASP A 103 -13.80 -2.14 -9.42
CA ASP A 103 -13.43 -3.52 -9.75
C ASP A 103 -14.37 -4.46 -9.00
N ALA A 104 -15.48 -4.82 -9.67
CA ALA A 104 -16.31 -5.94 -9.28
C ALA A 104 -15.54 -7.25 -9.55
N GLY A 105 -15.07 -7.88 -8.49
CA GLY A 105 -14.66 -9.28 -8.46
C GLY A 105 -14.56 -9.69 -7.00
N GLY A 106 -15.30 -10.63 -6.46
CA GLY A 106 -16.28 -11.58 -6.99
C GLY A 106 -16.56 -12.53 -5.82
N ASP A 107 -17.84 -12.77 -5.57
CA ASP A 107 -18.41 -13.93 -4.88
C ASP A 107 -17.77 -14.38 -3.54
N ASP A 108 -18.25 -13.80 -2.45
CA ASP A 108 -18.39 -14.51 -1.16
C ASP A 108 -19.84 -15.07 -1.09
N GLU A 109 -20.10 -16.15 -1.81
CA GLU A 109 -21.20 -17.09 -1.52
C GLU A 109 -20.59 -18.38 -0.91
N ASP A 110 -20.98 -18.66 0.34
CA ASP A 110 -20.81 -19.84 1.19
C ASP A 110 -19.41 -20.24 1.74
#